data_AF-A0A410QEG9-F1
#
_entry.id   AF-A0A410QEG9-F1
#
_cell.length_a   1.000
_cell.length_b   1.000
_cell.length_c   1.000
_cell.angle_alpha   90.00
_cell.angle_beta   90.00
_cell.angle_gamma   90.00
#
_symmetry.space_group_name_H-M   'P 1'
#
loop_
_entity.id
_entity.type
_entity.pdbx_description
1 polymer ?
#
loop_
_entity_poly.entity_id
_entity_poly.type
_entity_poly.pdbx_seq_one_letter_code
_entity_poly.pdbx_strand_id
1 'polypeptide(L)' 'MVGYLNDDEATSKVIKDGWYYTSDLGKMDYDGYVFI' A
#
# COMPACT_ATOMS: atom_id res chain seq x y z
N MET A 1 0.26 8.30 -5.06
CA MET A 1 0.99 7.53 -6.10
C MET A 1 -0.06 6.92 -7.02
N VAL A 2 0.08 7.02 -8.34
CA VAL A 2 -0.89 6.41 -9.28
C VAL A 2 -0.54 4.95 -9.59
N GLY A 3 0.73 4.55 -9.37
CA GLY A 3 1.24 3.23 -9.69
C GLY A 3 2.75 3.28 -9.97
N TYR A 4 3.26 2.25 -10.61
CA TYR A 4 4.62 2.18 -11.16
C TYR A 4 4.66 2.74 -12.58
N LEU A 5 5.75 3.45 -12.93
CA LEU A 5 5.92 4.08 -14.23
C LEU A 5 6.04 3.02 -15.34
N ASN A 6 5.15 3.07 -16.34
CA ASN A 6 5.08 2.15 -17.48
C ASN A 6 4.91 0.67 -17.08
N ASP A 7 4.39 0.39 -15.89
CA ASP A 7 4.15 -0.97 -15.41
C ASP A 7 2.74 -1.08 -14.81
N ASP A 8 1.77 -1.19 -15.71
CA ASP A 8 0.35 -1.32 -15.37
C ASP A 8 0.06 -2.65 -14.66
N GLU A 9 0.85 -3.69 -14.93
CA GLU A 9 0.70 -5.00 -14.30
C GLU A 9 1.10 -4.93 -12.82
N ALA A 10 2.29 -4.40 -12.51
CA ALA A 10 2.71 -4.21 -11.13
C ALA A 10 1.77 -3.23 -10.41
N THR A 11 1.31 -2.18 -11.09
CA THR A 11 0.36 -1.20 -10.53
C THR A 11 -0.95 -1.85 -10.11
N SER A 12 -1.57 -2.63 -10.99
CA SER A 12 -2.84 -3.30 -10.71
C SER A 12 -2.75 -4.38 -9.63
N LYS A 13 -1.56 -4.95 -9.38
CA LYS A 13 -1.33 -5.91 -8.29
C LYS A 13 -1.32 -5.25 -6.91
N VAL A 14 -0.78 -4.04 -6.80
CA VAL A 14 -0.60 -3.34 -5.51
C VAL A 14 -1.74 -2.39 -5.16
N ILE A 15 -2.47 -1.90 -6.16
CA ILE A 15 -3.67 -1.09 -5.94
C ILE A 15 -4.90 -1.99 -5.83
N LYS A 16 -5.52 -2.04 -4.64
CA LYS A 16 -6.78 -2.78 -4.42
C LYS A 16 -7.76 -1.88 -3.70
N ASP A 17 -8.97 -1.75 -4.25
CA ASP A 17 -10.03 -0.86 -3.74
C ASP A 17 -9.56 0.59 -3.49
N GLY A 18 -8.64 1.09 -4.34
CA GLY A 18 -8.07 2.43 -4.23
C GLY A 18 -6.92 2.57 -3.21
N TRP A 19 -6.58 1.51 -2.48
CA TRP A 19 -5.49 1.49 -1.51
C TRP A 19 -4.24 0.84 -2.08
N TYR A 20 -3.05 1.37 -1.72
CA TYR A 20 -1.76 0.79 -2.07
C TYR A 20 -1.28 -0.17 -0.99
N TYR A 21 -1.02 -1.41 -1.37
CA TYR A 21 -0.57 -2.47 -0.47
C TYR A 21 0.96 -2.47 -0.42
N THR A 22 1.53 -2.06 0.71
CA THR A 22 3.00 -2.00 0.90
C THR A 22 3.65 -3.37 0.99
N SER A 23 2.87 -4.41 1.32
CA SER A 23 3.33 -5.77 1.63
C SER A 23 4.09 -5.90 2.96
N ASP A 24 4.14 -4.83 3.75
CA ASP A 24 4.65 -4.88 5.12
C ASP A 24 3.54 -5.32 6.07
N LEU A 25 3.92 -6.04 7.13
CA LEU A 25 3.06 -6.22 8.28
C LEU A 25 3.14 -4.95 9.14
N GLY A 26 2.02 -4.52 9.69
CA GLY A 26 2.04 -3.37 10.59
C GLY A 26 0.91 -3.42 11.62
N LYS A 27 1.10 -2.68 12.71
CA LYS A 27 0.13 -2.47 13.76
C LYS A 27 -0.05 -0.97 13.98
N MET A 28 -1.29 -0.53 14.15
CA MET A 28 -1.61 0.81 14.61
C MET A 28 -2.05 0.77 16.07
N ASP A 29 -1.56 1.70 16.90
CA ASP A 29 -2.04 1.84 18.28
C ASP A 29 -3.25 2.80 18.39
N TYR A 30 -3.76 3.01 19.61
CA TYR A 30 -4.95 3.85 19.86
C TYR A 30 -4.70 5.34 19.62
N ASP A 31 -3.43 5.77 19.67
CA ASP A 31 -3.04 7.16 19.43
C ASP A 31 -2.75 7.41 17.93
N GLY A 32 -2.83 6.36 17.11
CA GLY A 32 -2.66 6.41 15.65
C GLY A 32 -1.22 6.25 15.17
N TYR A 33 -0.28 5.84 16.04
CA TYR A 33 1.08 5.54 15.61
C TYR A 33 1.13 4.19 14.91
N VAL A 34 1.90 4.14 13.80
CA VAL A 34 2.12 2.95 13.00
C VAL A 34 3.47 2.34 13.35
N PHE A 35 3.47 1.05 13.63
CA PHE A 35 4.64 0.21 13.84
C PHE A 35 4.70 -0.81 12.71
N ILE A 36 5.86 -0.94 12.09
CA ILE A 36 6.16 -1.92 11.04
C ILE A 36 7.02 -3.02 11.64
#